data_AF-A0A1E4LGA7-F1
#
_entry.id   AF-A0A1E4LGA7-F1
#
_cell.length_a   1.000
_cell.length_b   1.000
_cell.length_c   1.000
_cell.angle_alpha   90.00
_cell.angle_beta   90.00
_cell.angle_gamma   90.00
#
_symmetry.space_group_name_H-M   'P 1'
#
loop_
_entity.id
_entity.type
_entity.pdbx_description
1 polymer ?
#
loop_
_entity_poly.entity_id
_entity_poly.type
_entity_poly.pdbx_seq_one_letter_code
_entity_poly.pdbx_strand_id
1 'polypeptide(L)'
;MKAAKLKAIGLLTALLIVLSYTLDAIKKAIFLLVPRTDFSDHMASMVAMIVLTAIIIIACKKLHVDLFIFPSKFTVLYVCISIVVLCLLIGTPSNYTGSFRPIFLLFYSSIVTPVFEELIFRGFVWTKLNQIFLREWKTYIVSTILFALWHFGYISSIAFRIQDNLLDAMLWKVITGLCFGVVLGAVRLKTKNCYSTMLLHGILNIFGR
;
A
#
# COMPACT_ATOMS: atom_id res chain seq x y z
N MET A 1 -13.46 17.17 23.30
CA MET A 1 -12.38 17.13 22.27
C MET A 1 -11.70 15.76 22.12
N LYS A 2 -11.30 15.04 23.20
CA LYS A 2 -10.68 13.69 23.09
C LYS A 2 -11.60 12.64 22.44
N ALA A 3 -12.89 12.60 22.82
CA ALA A 3 -13.86 11.63 22.28
C ALA A 3 -14.06 11.74 20.76
N ALA A 4 -14.08 12.96 20.22
CA ALA A 4 -14.22 13.19 18.77
C ALA A 4 -13.02 12.64 17.97
N LYS A 5 -11.79 12.77 18.50
CA LYS A 5 -10.59 12.22 17.86
C LYS A 5 -10.60 10.71 17.87
N LEU A 6 -10.96 10.10 19.00
CA LEU A 6 -11.07 8.65 19.13
C LEU A 6 -12.12 8.09 18.18
N LYS A 7 -13.29 8.74 18.09
CA LYS A 7 -14.35 8.37 17.15
C LYS A 7 -13.87 8.42 15.69
N ALA A 8 -13.14 9.47 15.32
CA ALA A 8 -12.63 9.61 13.96
C ALA A 8 -11.56 8.57 13.61
N ILE A 9 -10.64 8.27 14.53
CA ILE A 9 -9.67 7.17 14.35
C ILE A 9 -10.40 5.83 14.24
N GLY A 10 -11.39 5.57 15.11
CA GLY A 10 -12.22 4.37 15.04
C GLY A 10 -12.94 4.22 13.70
N LEU A 11 -13.46 5.31 13.14
CA LEU A 11 -14.09 5.31 11.81
C LEU A 11 -13.07 5.00 10.69
N LEU A 12 -11.86 5.56 10.77
CA LEU A 12 -10.79 5.24 9.82
C LEU A 12 -10.39 3.78 9.91
N THR A 13 -10.22 3.23 11.12
CA THR A 13 -9.93 1.81 11.32
C THR A 13 -11.04 0.93 10.77
N ALA A 14 -12.31 1.26 11.02
CA ALA A 14 -13.46 0.52 10.48
C ALA A 14 -13.46 0.54 8.94
N LEU A 15 -13.19 1.70 8.34
CA LEU A 15 -13.07 1.82 6.88
C LEU A 15 -11.96 0.95 6.31
N LEU A 16 -10.78 0.93 6.96
CA LEU A 16 -9.67 0.07 6.55
C LEU A 16 -10.04 -1.41 6.64
N ILE A 17 -10.74 -1.83 7.69
CA ILE A 17 -11.23 -3.20 7.84
C ILE A 17 -12.20 -3.55 6.70
N VAL A 18 -13.18 -2.67 6.42
CA VAL A 18 -14.13 -2.86 5.32
C VAL A 18 -13.39 -2.95 3.98
N LEU A 19 -12.39 -2.12 3.74
CA LEU A 19 -11.59 -2.15 2.52
C LEU A 19 -10.81 -3.47 2.38
N SER A 20 -10.20 -3.97 3.46
CA SER A 20 -9.52 -5.26 3.48
C SER A 20 -10.46 -6.42 3.17
N TYR A 21 -11.65 -6.44 3.79
CA TYR A 21 -12.66 -7.46 3.48
C TYR A 21 -13.20 -7.35 2.06
N THR A 22 -13.35 -6.13 1.53
CA THR A 22 -13.78 -5.91 0.15
C THR A 22 -12.75 -6.45 -0.83
N LEU A 23 -11.46 -6.23 -0.57
CA LEU A 23 -10.37 -6.79 -1.37
C LEU A 23 -10.44 -8.33 -1.37
N ASP A 24 -10.57 -8.96 -0.21
CA ASP A 24 -10.69 -10.43 -0.09
C ASP A 24 -11.96 -10.97 -0.77
N ALA A 25 -13.08 -10.24 -0.68
CA ALA A 25 -14.33 -10.61 -1.35
C ALA A 25 -14.20 -10.58 -2.88
N ILE A 26 -13.56 -9.54 -3.44
CA ILE A 26 -13.28 -9.47 -4.89
C ILE A 26 -12.41 -10.65 -5.32
N LYS A 27 -11.36 -10.97 -4.55
CA LYS A 27 -10.51 -12.14 -4.83
C LYS A 27 -11.31 -13.44 -4.84
N LYS A 28 -12.14 -13.67 -3.82
CA LYS A 28 -12.99 -14.86 -3.73
C LYS A 28 -13.95 -14.98 -4.91
N ALA A 29 -14.53 -13.87 -5.37
CA ALA A 29 -15.36 -13.83 -6.57
C ALA A 29 -14.59 -14.24 -7.83
N ILE A 30 -13.34 -13.79 -7.99
CA ILE A 30 -12.46 -14.19 -9.10
C ILE A 30 -12.18 -15.71 -9.04
N PHE A 31 -11.96 -16.28 -7.86
CA PHE A 31 -11.70 -17.72 -7.72
C PHE A 31 -12.92 -18.62 -7.90
N LEU A 32 -14.12 -18.07 -8.07
CA LEU A 32 -15.27 -18.84 -8.57
C LEU A 32 -15.08 -19.23 -10.05
N LEU A 33 -14.23 -18.50 -10.79
CA LEU A 33 -14.02 -18.67 -12.23
C LEU A 33 -12.65 -19.22 -12.58
N VAL A 34 -11.66 -19.06 -11.69
CA VAL A 34 -10.25 -19.40 -11.96
C VAL A 34 -9.68 -20.22 -10.80
N PRO A 35 -8.91 -21.30 -11.06
CA PRO A 35 -8.23 -22.06 -10.01
C PRO A 35 -7.30 -21.18 -9.17
N ARG A 36 -7.31 -21.40 -7.85
CA ARG A 36 -6.42 -20.70 -6.92
C ARG A 36 -5.05 -21.38 -6.91
N THR A 37 -4.05 -20.67 -7.42
CA THR A 37 -2.62 -21.00 -7.42
C THR A 37 -1.86 -19.84 -6.79
N ASP A 38 -0.58 -20.01 -6.47
CA ASP A 38 0.25 -18.92 -5.93
C ASP A 38 0.28 -17.69 -6.86
N PHE A 39 0.42 -17.93 -8.17
CA PHE A 39 0.42 -16.88 -9.18
C PHE A 39 -0.96 -16.23 -9.34
N SER A 40 -2.03 -17.01 -9.49
CA SER A 40 -3.39 -16.46 -9.63
C SER A 40 -3.88 -15.77 -8.35
N ASP A 41 -3.37 -16.15 -7.17
CA ASP A 41 -3.61 -15.44 -5.91
C ASP A 41 -3.06 -14.01 -5.94
N HIS A 42 -1.84 -13.82 -6.45
CA HIS A 42 -1.27 -12.50 -6.67
C HIS A 42 -2.00 -11.70 -7.73
N MET A 43 -2.36 -12.32 -8.87
CA MET A 43 -3.05 -11.62 -9.95
C MET A 43 -4.45 -11.16 -9.53
N ALA A 44 -5.19 -11.97 -8.77
CA ALA A 44 -6.49 -11.57 -8.22
C ALA A 44 -6.34 -10.38 -7.25
N SER A 45 -5.32 -10.40 -6.37
CA SER A 45 -5.00 -9.26 -5.49
C SER A 45 -4.67 -8.01 -6.31
N MET A 46 -3.87 -8.15 -7.38
CA MET A 46 -3.48 -7.05 -8.25
C MET A 46 -4.70 -6.39 -8.90
N VAL A 47 -5.59 -7.18 -9.50
CA VAL A 47 -6.84 -6.70 -10.12
C VAL A 47 -7.71 -5.99 -9.08
N ALA A 48 -7.91 -6.60 -7.91
CA ALA A 48 -8.70 -6.01 -6.84
C ALA A 48 -8.11 -4.66 -6.39
N MET A 49 -6.80 -4.56 -6.20
CA MET A 49 -6.11 -3.32 -5.82
C MET A 49 -6.21 -2.23 -6.89
N ILE A 50 -6.13 -2.57 -8.18
CA ILE A 50 -6.29 -1.60 -9.28
C ILE A 50 -7.71 -1.04 -9.28
N VAL A 51 -8.73 -1.90 -9.19
CA VAL A 51 -10.13 -1.50 -9.16
C VAL A 51 -10.41 -0.62 -7.94
N LEU A 52 -9.96 -1.04 -6.76
CA LEU A 52 -10.15 -0.27 -5.52
C LEU A 52 -9.38 1.05 -5.54
N THR A 53 -8.16 1.09 -6.10
CA THR A 53 -7.42 2.34 -6.31
C THR A 53 -8.22 3.32 -7.16
N ALA A 54 -8.79 2.86 -8.28
CA ALA A 54 -9.61 3.70 -9.14
C ALA A 54 -10.85 4.24 -8.40
N ILE A 55 -11.54 3.37 -7.64
CA ILE A 55 -12.69 3.77 -6.82
C ILE A 55 -12.29 4.81 -5.77
N ILE A 56 -11.17 4.62 -5.08
CA ILE A 56 -10.65 5.56 -4.06
C ILE A 56 -10.36 6.92 -4.67
N ILE A 57 -9.68 6.96 -5.83
CA ILE A 57 -9.36 8.22 -6.53
C ILE A 57 -10.66 8.95 -6.93
N ILE A 58 -11.62 8.22 -7.51
CA ILE A 58 -12.91 8.80 -7.93
C ILE A 58 -13.69 9.30 -6.72
N ALA A 59 -13.77 8.52 -5.64
CA ALA A 59 -14.47 8.88 -4.41
C ALA A 59 -13.83 10.11 -3.76
N CYS A 60 -12.50 10.16 -3.65
CA CYS A 60 -11.80 11.31 -3.08
C CYS A 60 -12.02 12.58 -3.91
N LYS A 61 -12.00 12.46 -5.24
CA LYS A 61 -12.32 13.59 -6.14
C LYS A 61 -13.74 14.10 -5.92
N LYS A 62 -14.73 13.21 -5.80
CA LYS A 62 -16.13 13.58 -5.50
C LYS A 62 -16.30 14.21 -4.11
N LEU A 63 -15.52 13.77 -3.14
CA LEU A 63 -15.54 14.26 -1.76
C LEU A 63 -14.60 15.46 -1.54
N HIS A 64 -13.99 16.00 -2.60
CA HIS A 64 -13.00 17.09 -2.54
C HIS A 64 -11.87 16.84 -1.52
N VAL A 65 -11.43 15.59 -1.42
CA VAL A 65 -10.29 15.19 -0.59
C VAL A 65 -9.04 15.15 -1.46
N ASP A 66 -8.07 16.03 -1.16
CA ASP A 66 -6.78 16.00 -1.83
C ASP A 66 -5.91 14.84 -1.30
N LEU A 67 -5.46 14.00 -2.23
CA LEU A 67 -4.58 12.86 -1.96
C LEU A 67 -3.10 13.23 -2.06
N PHE A 68 -2.76 14.44 -2.53
CA PHE A 68 -1.38 14.90 -2.75
C PHE A 68 -0.57 13.86 -3.53
N ILE A 69 -1.14 13.36 -4.63
CA ILE A 69 -0.56 12.23 -5.38
C ILE A 69 0.82 12.63 -5.90
N PHE A 70 0.93 13.77 -6.58
CA PHE A 70 2.15 14.25 -7.20
C PHE A 70 2.78 15.42 -6.42
N PRO A 71 4.10 15.64 -6.56
CA PRO A 71 4.73 16.85 -6.04
C PRO A 71 4.15 18.09 -6.74
N SER A 72 4.15 19.23 -6.04
CA SER A 72 3.72 20.51 -6.61
C SER A 72 4.60 20.98 -7.77
N LYS A 73 5.88 20.57 -7.78
CA LYS A 73 6.83 20.79 -8.87
C LYS A 73 7.65 19.53 -9.09
N PHE A 74 7.66 19.03 -10.32
CA PHE A 74 8.56 17.97 -10.73
C PHE A 74 9.94 18.53 -11.03
N THR A 75 10.83 18.42 -10.06
CA THR A 75 12.24 18.82 -10.20
C THR A 75 13.03 17.73 -10.94
N VAL A 76 14.23 18.09 -11.42
CA VAL A 76 15.17 17.14 -12.04
C VAL A 76 15.45 15.94 -11.11
N LEU A 77 15.53 16.17 -9.80
CA LEU A 77 15.72 15.10 -8.83
C LEU A 77 14.60 14.04 -8.89
N TYR A 78 13.34 14.46 -9.02
CA TYR A 78 12.23 13.51 -9.19
C TYR A 78 12.40 12.69 -10.45
N VAL A 79 12.75 13.33 -11.57
CA VAL A 79 12.98 12.64 -12.84
C VAL A 79 14.12 11.63 -12.71
N CYS A 80 15.26 12.02 -12.13
CA CYS A 80 16.39 11.12 -11.92
C CYS A 80 16.02 9.92 -11.05
N ILE A 81 15.34 10.14 -9.92
CA ILE A 81 14.91 9.04 -9.03
C ILE A 81 13.94 8.12 -9.78
N SER A 82 12.96 8.66 -10.51
CA SER A 82 12.01 7.86 -11.27
C SER A 82 12.69 7.03 -12.37
N ILE A 83 13.71 7.58 -13.04
CA ILE A 83 14.53 6.83 -14.00
C ILE A 83 15.29 5.70 -13.29
N VAL A 84 15.89 5.96 -12.12
CA VAL A 84 16.57 4.91 -11.34
C VAL A 84 15.58 3.80 -10.94
N VAL A 85 14.38 4.14 -10.46
CA VAL A 85 13.34 3.15 -10.15
C VAL A 85 12.94 2.36 -11.39
N LEU A 86 12.78 3.02 -12.54
CA LEU A 86 12.46 2.36 -13.80
C LEU A 86 13.57 1.38 -14.23
N CYS A 87 14.84 1.78 -14.12
CA CYS A 87 15.98 0.92 -14.42
C CYS A 87 16.02 -0.30 -13.49
N LEU A 88 15.73 -0.12 -12.19
CA LEU A 88 15.63 -1.24 -11.25
C LEU A 88 14.49 -2.19 -11.64
N LEU A 89 13.31 -1.65 -11.96
CA LEU A 89 12.15 -2.45 -12.38
C LEU A 89 12.39 -3.25 -13.67
N ILE A 90 13.19 -2.73 -14.60
CA ILE A 90 13.57 -3.42 -15.83
C ILE A 90 14.70 -4.42 -15.58
N GLY A 91 15.68 -4.05 -14.76
CA GLY A 91 16.86 -4.87 -14.47
C GLY A 91 16.61 -6.04 -13.51
N THR A 92 15.59 -5.97 -12.65
CA THR A 92 15.28 -7.09 -11.74
C THR A 92 14.75 -8.33 -12.49
N PRO A 93 13.77 -8.24 -13.41
CA PRO A 93 13.28 -9.38 -14.16
C PRO A 93 14.27 -9.92 -15.20
N SER A 94 15.20 -9.10 -15.71
CA SER A 94 16.16 -9.54 -16.73
C SER A 94 17.10 -10.64 -16.24
N ASN A 95 17.19 -10.85 -14.92
CA ASN A 95 17.93 -11.94 -14.31
C ASN A 95 17.18 -13.29 -14.33
N TYR A 96 15.91 -13.32 -14.73
CA TYR A 96 15.11 -14.54 -14.82
C TYR A 96 14.94 -14.99 -16.27
N THR A 97 15.41 -16.19 -16.60
CA THR A 97 15.28 -16.76 -17.94
C THR A 97 13.90 -17.41 -18.13
N GLY A 98 13.13 -16.97 -19.14
CA GLY A 98 12.10 -17.79 -19.78
C GLY A 98 10.66 -17.77 -19.23
N SER A 99 10.28 -16.82 -18.35
CA SER A 99 8.87 -16.70 -17.91
C SER A 99 8.43 -15.26 -17.71
N PHE A 100 7.19 -14.94 -18.09
CA PHE A 100 6.57 -13.64 -17.81
C PHE A 100 6.15 -13.48 -16.34
N ARG A 101 6.07 -14.58 -15.57
CA ARG A 101 5.57 -14.56 -14.18
C ARG A 101 6.36 -13.60 -13.27
N PRO A 102 7.72 -13.59 -13.25
CA PRO A 102 8.48 -12.67 -12.43
C PRO A 102 8.18 -11.20 -12.74
N ILE A 103 7.93 -10.85 -14.01
CA ILE A 103 7.56 -9.49 -14.44
C ILE A 103 6.23 -9.08 -13.81
N PHE A 104 5.19 -9.92 -13.95
CA PHE A 104 3.88 -9.64 -13.36
C PHE A 104 3.91 -9.59 -11.85
N LEU A 105 4.66 -10.48 -11.20
CA LEU A 105 4.85 -10.44 -9.76
C LEU A 105 5.53 -9.13 -9.37
N LEU A 106 6.60 -8.72 -10.06
CA LEU A 106 7.32 -7.49 -9.77
C LEU A 106 6.42 -6.26 -9.95
N PHE A 107 5.64 -6.22 -11.02
CA PHE A 107 4.67 -5.17 -11.27
C PHE A 107 3.63 -5.11 -10.13
N TYR A 108 3.10 -6.26 -9.71
CA TYR A 108 2.20 -6.36 -8.57
C TYR A 108 2.84 -5.80 -7.30
N SER A 109 4.01 -6.30 -6.89
CA SER A 109 4.60 -5.97 -5.59
C SER A 109 5.24 -4.58 -5.55
N SER A 110 5.83 -4.10 -6.64
CA SER A 110 6.66 -2.90 -6.63
C SER A 110 6.00 -1.69 -7.29
N ILE A 111 4.82 -1.87 -7.90
CA ILE A 111 4.03 -0.77 -8.45
C ILE A 111 2.61 -0.79 -7.88
N VAL A 112 1.84 -1.86 -8.12
CA VAL A 112 0.42 -1.87 -7.78
C VAL A 112 0.20 -1.80 -6.27
N THR A 113 0.88 -2.64 -5.48
CA THR A 113 0.77 -2.63 -4.02
C THR A 113 1.21 -1.28 -3.41
N PRO A 114 2.39 -0.73 -3.74
CA PRO A 114 2.81 0.60 -3.29
C PRO A 114 1.83 1.71 -3.66
N VAL A 115 1.33 1.75 -4.90
CA VAL A 115 0.38 2.78 -5.31
C VAL A 115 -0.90 2.68 -4.49
N PHE A 116 -1.45 1.47 -4.35
CA PHE A 116 -2.68 1.24 -3.60
C PHE A 116 -2.52 1.64 -2.12
N GLU A 117 -1.48 1.12 -1.46
CA GLU A 117 -1.25 1.38 -0.05
C GLU A 117 -0.90 2.84 0.23
N GLU A 118 -0.03 3.46 -0.57
CA GLU A 118 0.39 4.85 -0.32
C GLU A 118 -0.75 5.84 -0.55
N LEU A 119 -1.64 5.61 -1.54
CA LEU A 119 -2.84 6.43 -1.70
C LEU A 119 -3.80 6.34 -0.51
N ILE A 120 -3.92 5.15 0.08
CA ILE A 120 -4.73 4.98 1.30
C ILE A 120 -4.06 5.67 2.49
N PHE A 121 -2.80 5.36 2.78
CA PHE A 121 -2.17 5.74 4.04
C PHE A 121 -1.55 7.14 4.05
N ARG A 122 -0.86 7.53 2.97
CA ARG A 122 -0.15 8.81 2.84
C ARG A 122 -0.96 9.86 2.09
N GLY A 123 -1.98 9.41 1.35
CA GLY A 123 -3.03 10.24 0.78
C GLY A 123 -4.21 10.39 1.74
N PHE A 124 -5.17 9.47 1.67
CA PHE A 124 -6.48 9.61 2.32
C PHE A 124 -6.40 9.68 3.86
N VAL A 125 -5.83 8.66 4.50
CA VAL A 125 -5.74 8.56 5.96
C VAL A 125 -4.94 9.73 6.51
N TRP A 126 -3.80 10.06 5.88
CA TRP A 126 -2.99 11.22 6.28
C TRP A 126 -3.78 12.53 6.24
N THR A 127 -4.48 12.80 5.14
CA THR A 127 -5.31 14.01 4.99
C THR A 127 -6.40 14.06 6.06
N LYS A 128 -7.09 12.96 6.35
CA LYS A 128 -8.12 12.92 7.42
C LYS A 128 -7.52 13.10 8.81
N LEU A 129 -6.38 12.48 9.11
CA LEU A 129 -5.71 12.63 10.40
C LEU A 129 -5.20 14.07 10.62
N ASN A 130 -4.69 14.73 9.57
CA ASN A 130 -4.27 16.13 9.63
C ASN A 130 -5.42 17.11 9.92
N GLN A 131 -6.67 16.76 9.59
CA GLN A 131 -7.84 17.57 9.98
C GLN A 131 -8.15 17.47 11.48
N ILE A 132 -7.69 16.42 12.15
CA ILE A 132 -8.02 16.09 13.54
C ILE A 132 -6.86 16.42 14.50
N PHE A 133 -5.63 16.31 14.00
CA PHE A 133 -4.42 16.61 14.74
C PHE A 133 -3.81 17.95 14.33
N LEU A 134 -3.60 18.83 15.31
CA LEU A 134 -2.92 20.11 15.12
C LEU A 134 -1.44 19.95 14.72
N ARG A 135 -0.80 18.84 15.11
CA ARG A 135 0.62 18.59 14.86
C ARG A 135 0.77 17.36 13.98
N GLU A 136 1.42 17.53 12.84
CA GLU A 136 1.56 16.49 11.81
C GLU A 136 2.37 15.27 12.29
N TRP A 137 3.27 15.41 13.26
CA TRP A 137 3.96 14.24 13.84
C TRP A 137 3.01 13.23 14.49
N LYS A 138 1.83 13.68 14.96
CA LYS A 138 0.80 12.76 15.48
C LYS A 138 0.13 11.99 14.35
N THR A 139 -0.13 12.65 13.22
CA THR A 139 -0.59 11.99 11.99
C THR A 139 0.40 10.95 11.53
N TYR A 140 1.69 11.28 11.54
CA TYR A 140 2.76 10.35 11.20
C TYR A 140 2.73 9.08 12.06
N ILE A 141 2.68 9.22 13.39
CA ILE A 141 2.65 8.07 14.30
C ILE A 141 1.39 7.23 14.09
N VAL A 142 0.22 7.85 14.05
CA VAL A 142 -1.06 7.11 13.93
C VAL A 142 -1.19 6.45 12.57
N SER A 143 -0.82 7.13 11.47
CA SER A 143 -0.81 6.54 10.14
C SER A 143 0.17 5.35 10.06
N THR A 144 1.34 5.45 10.69
CA THR A 144 2.33 4.36 10.76
C THR A 144 1.78 3.14 11.50
N ILE A 145 1.10 3.33 12.63
CA ILE A 145 0.47 2.22 13.38
C ILE A 145 -0.66 1.59 12.55
N LEU A 146 -1.53 2.40 11.95
CA LEU A 146 -2.61 1.90 11.10
C LEU A 146 -2.08 1.15 9.88
N PHE A 147 -0.98 1.63 9.29
CA PHE A 147 -0.30 0.95 8.19
C PHE A 147 0.33 -0.37 8.62
N ALA A 148 0.92 -0.47 9.82
CA ALA A 148 1.40 -1.75 10.34
C ALA A 148 0.23 -2.75 10.53
N LEU A 149 -0.86 -2.31 11.14
CA LEU A 149 -2.05 -3.14 11.38
C LEU A 149 -2.78 -3.53 10.09
N TRP A 150 -2.71 -2.72 9.04
CA TRP A 150 -3.25 -3.01 7.72
C TRP A 150 -2.80 -4.37 7.17
N HIS A 151 -1.58 -4.77 7.52
CA HIS A 151 -0.98 -6.00 7.02
C HIS A 151 -1.74 -7.25 7.48
N PHE A 152 -2.55 -7.19 8.54
CA PHE A 152 -3.49 -8.26 8.90
C PHE A 152 -4.52 -8.53 7.81
N GLY A 153 -4.85 -7.54 6.97
CA GLY A 153 -5.73 -7.72 5.81
C GLY A 153 -5.21 -8.73 4.78
N TYR A 154 -3.91 -9.05 4.80
CA TYR A 154 -3.31 -10.05 3.90
C TYR A 154 -3.34 -11.49 4.45
N ILE A 155 -3.90 -11.72 5.64
CA ILE A 155 -3.86 -13.03 6.32
C ILE A 155 -4.41 -14.17 5.44
N SER A 156 -5.50 -13.94 4.70
CA SER A 156 -6.11 -14.93 3.78
C SER A 156 -5.15 -15.37 2.66
N SER A 157 -4.27 -14.47 2.21
CA SER A 157 -3.30 -14.76 1.15
C SER A 157 -2.04 -15.44 1.71
N ILE A 158 -1.66 -15.10 2.94
CA ILE A 158 -0.50 -15.67 3.63
C ILE A 158 -0.83 -17.09 4.12
N ALA A 159 -1.99 -17.28 4.75
CA ALA A 159 -2.48 -18.58 5.21
C ALA A 159 -2.66 -19.59 4.07
N PHE A 160 -2.83 -19.12 2.84
CA PHE A 160 -2.88 -20.00 1.66
C PHE A 160 -1.50 -20.57 1.28
N ARG A 161 -0.41 -19.90 1.64
CA ARG A 161 0.97 -20.26 1.22
C ARG A 161 1.77 -20.92 2.33
N ILE A 162 1.37 -20.69 3.58
CA ILE A 162 2.06 -21.14 4.77
C ILE A 162 1.26 -22.28 5.40
N GLN A 163 1.91 -23.42 5.60
CA GLN A 163 1.31 -24.60 6.22
C GLN A 163 1.34 -24.52 7.76
N ASP A 164 2.44 -24.01 8.33
CA ASP A 164 2.66 -23.90 9.78
C ASP A 164 3.15 -22.51 10.19
N ASN A 165 2.98 -22.12 11.45
CA ASN A 165 3.48 -20.85 12.02
C ASN A 165 2.91 -19.57 11.37
N LEU A 166 1.62 -19.60 10.99
CA LEU A 166 0.92 -18.42 10.47
C LEU A 166 1.03 -17.21 11.40
N LEU A 167 0.95 -17.43 12.72
CA LEU A 167 1.05 -16.35 13.70
C LEU A 167 2.39 -15.62 13.61
N ASP A 168 3.50 -16.36 13.55
CA ASP A 168 4.84 -15.78 13.43
C ASP A 168 5.01 -15.04 12.10
N ALA A 169 4.52 -15.61 11.00
CA ALA A 169 4.54 -14.94 9.70
C ALA A 169 3.76 -13.61 9.70
N MET A 170 2.60 -13.58 10.37
CA MET A 170 1.80 -12.37 10.51
C MET A 170 2.48 -11.34 11.43
N LEU A 171 3.12 -11.78 12.52
CA LEU A 171 3.89 -10.90 13.40
C LEU A 171 5.04 -10.23 12.65
N TRP A 172 5.83 -11.00 11.91
CA TRP A 172 6.90 -10.46 11.07
C TRP A 172 6.36 -9.50 10.01
N LYS A 173 5.22 -9.83 9.39
CA LYS A 173 4.60 -8.94 8.40
C LYS A 173 4.21 -7.58 9.00
N VAL A 174 3.67 -7.57 10.21
CA VAL A 174 3.32 -6.33 10.94
C VAL A 174 4.57 -5.57 11.37
N ILE A 175 5.62 -6.25 11.82
CA ILE A 175 6.91 -5.64 12.18
C ILE A 175 7.54 -4.97 10.94
N THR A 176 7.61 -5.67 9.81
CA THR A 176 8.10 -5.11 8.54
C THR A 176 7.23 -3.92 8.12
N GLY A 177 5.90 -4.05 8.21
CA GLY A 177 4.96 -2.97 7.95
C GLY A 177 5.21 -1.75 8.84
N LEU A 178 5.56 -1.94 10.11
CA LEU A 178 5.92 -0.85 11.03
C LEU A 178 7.23 -0.16 10.58
N CYS A 179 8.26 -0.92 10.24
CA CYS A 179 9.54 -0.39 9.75
C CYS A 179 9.35 0.42 8.46
N PHE A 180 8.61 -0.12 7.49
CA PHE A 180 8.23 0.59 6.26
C PHE A 180 7.40 1.81 6.61
N GLY A 181 6.48 1.67 7.55
CA GLY A 181 5.62 2.73 8.07
C GLY A 181 6.40 3.97 8.50
N VAL A 182 7.43 3.74 9.33
CA VAL A 182 8.36 4.76 9.82
C VAL A 182 9.10 5.45 8.67
N VAL A 183 9.74 4.68 7.79
CA VAL A 183 10.55 5.21 6.69
C VAL A 183 9.69 6.02 5.71
N LEU A 184 8.59 5.44 5.23
CA LEU A 184 7.69 6.07 4.27
C LEU A 184 6.97 7.27 4.89
N GLY A 185 6.59 7.19 6.16
CA GLY A 185 6.00 8.31 6.88
C GLY A 185 6.98 9.49 7.06
N ALA A 186 8.26 9.22 7.32
CA ALA A 186 9.29 10.27 7.36
C ALA A 186 9.49 10.94 5.99
N VAL A 187 9.49 10.17 4.90
CA VAL A 187 9.53 10.73 3.55
C VAL A 187 8.28 11.57 3.25
N ARG A 188 7.09 11.12 3.66
CA ARG A 188 5.85 11.90 3.51
C ARG A 188 5.89 13.23 4.28
N LEU A 189 6.48 13.25 5.47
CA LEU A 189 6.67 14.48 6.25
C LEU A 189 7.56 15.48 5.52
N LYS A 190 8.60 15.02 4.84
CA LYS A 190 9.56 15.89 4.13
C LYS A 190 9.04 16.36 2.77
N THR A 191 8.48 15.44 1.98
CA THR A 191 8.17 15.67 0.55
C THR A 191 6.75 16.17 0.30
N LYS A 192 5.85 15.94 1.26
CA LYS A 192 4.44 16.33 1.23
C LYS A 192 3.59 15.69 0.12
N ASN A 193 4.07 14.65 -0.55
CA ASN A 193 3.35 13.95 -1.61
C ASN A 193 3.45 12.42 -1.48
N CYS A 194 2.54 11.71 -2.15
CA CYS A 194 2.54 10.25 -2.18
C CYS A 194 3.50 9.68 -3.24
N TYR A 195 3.79 10.42 -4.32
CA TYR A 195 4.69 9.95 -5.37
C TYR A 195 6.07 9.52 -4.84
N SER A 196 6.63 10.32 -3.93
CA SER A 196 7.91 10.03 -3.29
C SER A 196 7.87 8.73 -2.49
N THR A 197 6.78 8.50 -1.76
CA THR A 197 6.64 7.29 -0.94
C THR A 197 6.29 6.08 -1.79
N MET A 198 5.54 6.24 -2.88
CA MET A 198 5.29 5.17 -3.87
C MET A 198 6.59 4.68 -4.50
N LEU A 199 7.46 5.59 -4.94
CA LEU A 199 8.75 5.23 -5.52
C LEU A 199 9.61 4.50 -4.50
N LEU A 200 9.77 5.05 -3.29
CA LEU A 200 10.58 4.41 -2.26
C LEU A 200 10.01 3.05 -1.83
N HIS A 201 8.70 2.96 -1.63
CA HIS A 201 8.03 1.71 -1.28
C HIS A 201 8.20 0.66 -2.39
N GLY A 202 8.07 1.06 -3.65
CA GLY A 202 8.38 0.20 -4.80
C GLY A 202 9.79 -0.36 -4.74
N ILE A 203 10.79 0.49 -4.49
CA ILE A 203 12.20 0.08 -4.31
C ILE A 203 12.36 -0.87 -3.13
N LEU A 204 11.77 -0.56 -1.98
CA LEU A 204 11.84 -1.42 -0.79
C LEU A 204 11.25 -2.82 -1.09
N ASN A 205 10.19 -2.90 -1.88
CA ASN A 205 9.61 -4.18 -2.32
C ASN A 205 10.44 -4.92 -3.38
N ILE A 206 11.34 -4.24 -4.09
CA ILE A 206 12.33 -4.92 -4.96
C ILE A 206 13.35 -5.66 -4.09
N PHE A 207 13.85 -5.02 -3.04
CA PHE A 207 14.92 -5.57 -2.18
C PHE A 207 14.42 -6.43 -1.02
N GLY A 208 13.19 -6.24 -0.55
CA GLY A 208 12.59 -6.99 0.55
C GLY A 208 11.88 -8.28 0.15
N ARG A 209 12.12 -8.75 -1.09
CA ARG A 209 11.60 -10.00 -1.64
C ARG A 209 12.40 -11.21 -1.18
#